data_AF-A0A7W1Q1H6-F1
#
_entry.id   AF-A0A7W1Q1H6-F1
#
_cell.length_a   1.000
_cell.length_b   1.000
_cell.length_c   1.000
_cell.angle_alpha   90.00
_cell.angle_beta   90.00
_cell.angle_gamma   90.00
#
_symmetry.space_group_name_H-M   'P 1'
#
loop_
_entity.id
_entity.type
_entity.pdbx_description
1 polymer ?
#
loop_
_entity_poly.entity_id
_entity_poly.type
_entity_poly.pdbx_seq_one_letter_code
_entity_poly.pdbx_strand_id
1 'polypeptide(L)'
;MTLDDVADGRGGVLIDPKGDLVTDLLDRLPASAADRVVLLDANSHTPPPCLNPLDPATILTGGAGGNLGFQLAVDNLVSVFRRIYAGTWGPRTDDVMRAACLTLLQSANPLRIPTLADIPTLLTDPAYRARTITVVTDPVLRGFWQWYDALSDAARAQVLAPLLNKLRAILLRPFARAALAGGPADLDMTDILDGGILLVRIPKGILGDETTRLVGSLVVARVWQAATARAALPQHQRRDAFLAIDECHNFLNLPYPIEDMLAEARGFRLAITLAHQNLAQLPRELREGIATNARNKLFFTAGPDDAHDLARHTLPQLTEHDLSHLGAFQAAARLVVHDAQTPAFTLRTQPLPPPIPGRARLIRDRAAEHTARRVAGRLRPDTTTAQDGTTPAAAVDPRYADVWPPPDDTTDTTTDGSEAADTDGAWLLPEDTWPLPDNDDRAG
;
A
#
# COMPACT_ATOMS: atom_id res chain seq x y z
N MET A 1 17.00 4.23 15.22
CA MET A 1 16.39 4.17 13.87
C MET A 1 15.05 4.88 13.85
N THR A 2 13.92 4.26 14.22
CA THR A 2 12.59 4.93 14.13
C THR A 2 12.53 6.26 14.89
N LEU A 3 13.10 6.35 16.10
CA LEU A 3 13.17 7.61 16.85
C LEU A 3 13.94 8.70 16.08
N ASP A 4 15.02 8.33 15.41
CA ASP A 4 15.86 9.25 14.63
C ASP A 4 15.13 9.73 13.37
N ASP A 5 14.50 8.81 12.63
CA ASP A 5 13.69 9.17 11.45
C ASP A 5 12.53 10.12 11.81
N VAL A 6 11.88 9.88 12.96
CA VAL A 6 10.82 10.77 13.46
C VAL A 6 11.36 12.14 13.86
N ALA A 7 12.51 12.19 14.53
CA ALA A 7 13.19 13.43 14.91
C ALA A 7 13.64 14.25 13.70
N ASP A 8 14.08 13.58 12.63
CA ASP A 8 14.44 14.16 11.33
C ASP A 8 13.21 14.64 10.51
N GLY A 9 11.98 14.47 11.03
CA GLY A 9 10.78 14.92 10.34
C GLY A 9 10.34 14.02 9.18
N ARG A 10 10.88 12.79 9.09
CA ARG A 10 10.52 11.82 8.05
C ARG A 10 9.17 11.18 8.38
N GLY A 11 8.43 10.86 7.33
CA GLY A 11 7.18 10.11 7.44
C GLY A 11 7.44 8.62 7.53
N GLY A 12 6.51 7.85 8.07
CA GLY A 12 6.68 6.39 8.01
C GLY A 12 5.71 5.57 8.81
N VAL A 13 5.88 4.26 8.67
CA VAL A 13 5.03 3.24 9.26
C VAL A 13 5.87 2.28 10.08
N LEU A 14 5.41 1.96 11.29
CA LEU A 14 5.95 0.89 12.12
C LEU A 14 4.86 -0.14 12.40
N ILE A 15 5.13 -1.41 12.10
CA ILE A 15 4.21 -2.53 12.37
C ILE A 15 4.79 -3.44 13.44
N ASP A 16 3.98 -3.68 14.48
CA ASP A 16 4.36 -4.42 15.68
C ASP A 16 3.30 -5.50 16.03
N PRO A 17 3.60 -6.80 15.82
CA PRO A 17 2.73 -7.92 16.15
C PRO A 17 2.76 -8.36 17.62
N LYS A 18 3.63 -7.78 18.45
CA LYS A 18 3.78 -8.11 19.88
C LYS A 18 3.21 -7.02 20.76
N GLY A 19 3.38 -5.77 20.35
CA GLY A 19 2.82 -4.56 20.93
C GLY A 19 3.73 -3.86 21.93
N ASP A 20 4.86 -4.45 22.30
CA ASP A 20 5.87 -3.86 23.19
C ASP A 20 6.69 -2.79 22.48
N LEU A 21 7.09 -3.02 21.22
CA LEU A 21 7.87 -2.06 20.44
C LEU A 21 7.16 -0.72 20.25
N VAL A 22 5.87 -0.72 19.88
CA VAL A 22 5.09 0.52 19.75
C VAL A 22 4.89 1.18 21.12
N THR A 23 4.69 0.39 22.18
CA THR A 23 4.53 0.94 23.54
C THR A 23 5.80 1.65 23.99
N ASP A 24 6.96 1.02 23.81
CA ASP A 24 8.26 1.57 24.18
C ASP A 24 8.63 2.81 23.34
N LEU A 25 8.26 2.81 22.06
CA LEU A 25 8.41 3.97 21.18
C LEU A 25 7.57 5.16 21.65
N LEU A 26 6.30 4.94 22.01
CA LEU A 26 5.38 5.98 22.47
C LEU A 26 5.90 6.70 23.73
N ASP A 27 6.66 6.03 24.59
CA ASP A 27 7.27 6.66 25.76
C ASP A 27 8.46 7.59 25.42
N ARG A 28 8.99 7.52 24.20
CA ARG A 28 10.24 8.20 23.80
C ARG A 28 10.12 9.14 22.61
N LEU A 29 9.04 9.05 21.83
CA LEU A 29 8.78 9.97 20.73
C LEU A 29 8.80 11.43 21.20
N PRO A 30 9.37 12.38 20.43
CA PRO A 30 9.36 13.79 20.77
C PRO A 30 7.92 14.34 20.81
N ALA A 31 7.65 15.30 21.71
CA ALA A 31 6.30 15.85 21.87
C ALA A 31 5.81 16.57 20.59
N SER A 32 6.74 17.15 19.81
CA SER A 32 6.46 17.76 18.52
C SER A 32 5.95 16.78 17.46
N ALA A 33 6.16 15.46 17.65
CA ALA A 33 5.62 14.44 16.75
C ALA A 33 4.17 14.06 17.07
N ALA A 34 3.61 14.45 18.21
CA ALA A 34 2.30 14.00 18.67
C ALA A 34 1.18 14.26 17.64
N ASP A 35 1.18 15.43 17.00
CA ASP A 35 0.16 15.81 16.01
C ASP A 35 0.37 15.12 14.64
N ARG A 36 1.51 14.46 14.43
CA ARG A 36 1.85 13.67 13.23
C ARG A 36 1.50 12.19 13.40
N VAL A 37 1.27 11.73 14.63
CA VAL A 37 1.03 10.31 14.94
C VAL A 37 -0.42 9.93 14.66
N VAL A 38 -0.58 8.81 13.98
CA VAL A 38 -1.83 8.07 13.85
C VAL A 38 -1.60 6.68 14.43
N LEU A 39 -2.53 6.23 15.27
CA LEU A 39 -2.39 4.98 15.99
C LEU A 39 -3.47 3.99 15.54
N LEU A 40 -3.03 2.89 14.92
CA LEU A 40 -3.85 1.73 14.65
C LEU A 40 -3.52 0.67 15.72
N ASP A 41 -4.20 0.76 16.88
CA ASP A 41 -3.92 -0.09 18.05
C ASP A 41 -5.12 -0.96 18.41
N ALA A 42 -4.93 -2.28 18.32
CA ALA A 42 -5.94 -3.29 18.62
C ALA A 42 -6.39 -3.32 20.08
N ASN A 43 -5.62 -2.69 20.98
CA ASN A 43 -5.95 -2.59 22.40
C ASN A 43 -6.38 -1.17 22.80
N SER A 44 -6.62 -0.27 21.84
CA SER A 44 -7.11 1.07 22.14
C SER A 44 -8.57 1.02 22.61
N HIS A 45 -8.93 1.95 23.50
CA HIS A 45 -10.33 2.19 23.89
C HIS A 45 -11.07 3.12 22.91
N THR A 46 -10.33 3.79 22.01
CA THR A 46 -10.90 4.63 20.96
C THR A 46 -11.10 3.83 19.68
N PRO A 47 -12.07 4.20 18.82
CA PRO A 47 -12.21 3.59 17.51
C PRO A 47 -10.90 3.68 16.71
N PRO A 48 -10.47 2.61 16.02
CA PRO A 48 -9.30 2.67 15.17
C PRO A 48 -9.59 3.48 13.91
N PRO A 49 -8.57 4.10 13.29
CA PRO A 49 -8.72 4.72 11.99
C PRO A 49 -9.04 3.66 10.91
N CYS A 50 -9.87 3.99 9.93
CA CYS A 50 -10.28 3.05 8.89
C CYS A 50 -9.30 3.02 7.70
N LEU A 51 -8.92 1.82 7.28
CA LEU A 51 -8.17 1.48 6.07
C LEU A 51 -9.07 0.69 5.11
N ASN A 52 -10.26 1.20 4.80
CA ASN A 52 -11.20 0.47 3.95
C ASN A 52 -10.54 0.13 2.60
N PRO A 53 -10.36 -1.17 2.27
CA PRO A 53 -9.70 -1.54 1.04
C PRO A 53 -10.57 -1.29 -0.20
N LEU A 54 -11.88 -1.13 -0.02
CA LEU A 54 -12.88 -0.90 -1.07
C LEU A 54 -13.35 0.55 -1.17
N ASP A 55 -12.65 1.51 -0.57
CA ASP A 55 -13.00 2.93 -0.72
C ASP A 55 -12.59 3.48 -2.11
N PRO A 56 -13.54 3.85 -2.99
CA PRO A 56 -13.24 4.38 -4.31
C PRO A 56 -12.39 5.65 -4.29
N ALA A 57 -12.60 6.54 -3.31
CA ALA A 57 -11.84 7.79 -3.23
C ALA A 57 -10.36 7.50 -3.01
N THR A 58 -10.04 6.53 -2.16
CA THR A 58 -8.66 6.10 -1.90
C THR A 58 -8.06 5.30 -3.06
N ILE A 59 -8.88 4.54 -3.80
CA ILE A 59 -8.41 3.75 -4.95
C ILE A 59 -8.06 4.66 -6.14
N LEU A 60 -8.90 5.66 -6.41
CA LEU A 60 -8.78 6.50 -7.61
C LEU A 60 -7.68 7.57 -7.50
N THR A 61 -7.23 7.91 -6.29
CA THR A 61 -6.07 8.80 -6.09
C THR A 61 -4.73 8.12 -6.39
N GLY A 62 -4.70 6.78 -6.51
CA GLY A 62 -3.49 5.98 -6.75
C GLY A 62 -2.95 5.98 -8.19
N GLY A 63 -3.39 6.90 -9.05
CA GLY A 63 -2.86 7.11 -10.41
C GLY A 63 -3.53 6.29 -11.53
N ALA A 64 -4.28 5.23 -11.20
CA ALA A 64 -5.11 4.50 -12.17
C ALA A 64 -6.58 4.95 -12.06
N GLY A 65 -7.03 5.76 -13.01
CA GLY A 65 -8.41 6.26 -13.05
C GLY A 65 -9.44 5.19 -13.45
N GLY A 66 -10.67 5.34 -12.96
CA GLY A 66 -11.83 4.54 -13.37
C GLY A 66 -11.71 3.04 -13.05
N ASN A 67 -12.25 2.22 -13.95
CA ASN A 67 -12.38 0.76 -13.74
C ASN A 67 -11.04 0.02 -13.59
N LEU A 68 -9.96 0.53 -14.19
CA LEU A 68 -8.64 -0.09 -14.06
C LEU A 68 -8.12 -0.01 -12.61
N GLY A 69 -8.32 1.14 -11.94
CA GLY A 69 -7.98 1.28 -10.53
C GLY A 69 -8.74 0.30 -9.64
N PHE A 70 -10.04 0.10 -9.92
CA PHE A 70 -10.85 -0.89 -9.21
C PHE A 70 -10.36 -2.32 -9.42
N GLN A 71 -10.01 -2.71 -10.65
CA GLN A 71 -9.45 -4.03 -10.94
C GLN A 71 -8.15 -4.28 -10.16
N LEU A 72 -7.20 -3.35 -10.23
CA LEU A 72 -5.94 -3.47 -9.50
C LEU A 72 -6.14 -3.52 -7.98
N ALA A 73 -7.07 -2.73 -7.44
CA ALA A 73 -7.40 -2.76 -6.01
C ALA A 73 -7.97 -4.11 -5.59
N VAL A 74 -8.87 -4.69 -6.39
CA VAL A 74 -9.47 -6.01 -6.14
C VAL A 74 -8.42 -7.11 -6.27
N ASP A 75 -7.57 -7.06 -7.30
CA ASP A 75 -6.48 -8.02 -7.50
C ASP A 75 -5.54 -8.07 -6.30
N ASN A 76 -5.16 -6.87 -5.82
CA ASN A 76 -4.30 -6.72 -4.66
C ASN A 76 -4.96 -7.30 -3.41
N LEU A 77 -6.22 -6.94 -3.15
CA LEU A 77 -6.98 -7.41 -2.00
C LEU A 77 -7.16 -8.94 -2.02
N VAL A 78 -7.62 -9.50 -3.13
CA VAL A 78 -7.86 -10.94 -3.29
C VAL A 78 -6.55 -11.71 -3.15
N SER A 79 -5.44 -11.21 -3.71
CA SER A 79 -4.15 -11.87 -3.57
C SER A 79 -3.65 -11.90 -2.12
N VAL A 80 -3.86 -10.84 -1.33
CA VAL A 80 -3.52 -10.84 0.10
C VAL A 80 -4.31 -11.94 0.83
N PHE A 81 -5.63 -12.01 0.62
CA PHE A 81 -6.48 -13.06 1.19
C PHE A 81 -6.02 -14.46 0.76
N ARG A 82 -5.76 -14.66 -0.54
CA ARG A 82 -5.29 -15.93 -1.09
C ARG A 82 -4.00 -16.41 -0.43
N ARG A 83 -3.02 -15.52 -0.23
CA ARG A 83 -1.73 -15.87 0.39
C ARG A 83 -1.90 -16.26 1.86
N ILE A 84 -2.72 -15.51 2.60
CA ILE A 84 -2.98 -15.81 4.01
C ILE A 84 -3.74 -17.13 4.18
N TYR A 85 -4.70 -17.40 3.31
CA TYR A 85 -5.57 -18.58 3.38
C TYR A 85 -5.18 -19.70 2.41
N ALA A 86 -3.92 -19.74 1.94
CA ALA A 86 -3.48 -20.57 0.82
C ALA A 86 -3.91 -22.04 0.89
N GLY A 87 -3.89 -22.66 2.08
CA GLY A 87 -4.31 -24.06 2.25
C GLY A 87 -5.81 -24.33 2.06
N THR A 88 -6.65 -23.29 2.00
CA THR A 88 -8.12 -23.41 1.87
C THR A 88 -8.72 -22.45 0.83
N TRP A 89 -7.87 -21.73 0.08
CA TRP A 89 -8.29 -20.77 -0.93
C TRP A 89 -8.31 -21.40 -2.33
N GLY A 90 -9.50 -21.80 -2.78
CA GLY A 90 -9.69 -22.40 -4.10
C GLY A 90 -10.03 -21.38 -5.21
N PRO A 91 -9.92 -21.76 -6.49
CA PRO A 91 -10.25 -20.91 -7.63
C PRO A 91 -11.67 -20.32 -7.57
N ARG A 92 -12.62 -21.08 -7.02
CA ARG A 92 -14.00 -20.65 -6.84
C ARG A 92 -14.16 -19.55 -5.78
N THR A 93 -13.43 -19.65 -4.66
CA THR A 93 -13.41 -18.60 -3.63
C THR A 93 -12.84 -17.30 -4.21
N ASP A 94 -11.78 -17.44 -5.02
CA ASP A 94 -11.12 -16.35 -5.72
C ASP A 94 -12.10 -15.61 -6.65
N ASP A 95 -12.76 -16.34 -7.55
CA ASP A 95 -13.73 -15.81 -8.51
C ASP A 95 -14.91 -15.10 -7.83
N VAL A 96 -15.52 -15.74 -6.82
CA VAL A 96 -16.63 -15.14 -6.07
C VAL A 96 -16.21 -13.86 -5.36
N MET A 97 -15.03 -13.84 -4.73
CA MET A 97 -14.55 -12.63 -4.04
C MET A 97 -14.28 -11.50 -5.04
N ARG A 98 -13.66 -11.79 -6.19
CA ARG A 98 -13.39 -10.81 -7.24
C ARG A 98 -14.68 -10.19 -7.77
N ALA A 99 -15.63 -11.04 -8.17
CA ALA A 99 -16.91 -10.60 -8.70
C ALA A 99 -17.67 -9.74 -7.68
N ALA A 100 -17.70 -10.16 -6.40
CA ALA A 100 -18.35 -9.39 -5.34
C ALA A 100 -17.70 -8.01 -5.15
N CYS A 101 -16.37 -7.94 -5.02
CA CYS A 101 -15.66 -6.67 -4.81
C CYS A 101 -15.80 -5.72 -6.01
N LEU A 102 -15.66 -6.22 -7.24
CA LEU A 102 -15.84 -5.41 -8.46
C LEU A 102 -17.27 -4.89 -8.58
N THR A 103 -18.27 -5.73 -8.29
CA THR A 103 -19.68 -5.31 -8.27
C THR A 103 -19.92 -4.19 -7.26
N LEU A 104 -19.38 -4.32 -6.05
CA LEU A 104 -19.49 -3.31 -5.01
C LEU A 104 -18.82 -1.98 -5.40
N LEU A 105 -17.64 -2.04 -6.02
CA LEU A 105 -16.93 -0.84 -6.49
C LEU A 105 -17.63 -0.15 -7.65
N GLN A 106 -18.12 -0.90 -8.65
CA GLN A 106 -18.87 -0.33 -9.78
C GLN A 106 -20.23 0.25 -9.36
N SER A 107 -20.81 -0.26 -8.27
CA SER A 107 -22.06 0.25 -7.70
C SER A 107 -21.88 1.31 -6.61
N ALA A 108 -20.63 1.64 -6.29
CA ALA A 108 -20.32 2.65 -5.29
C ALA A 108 -20.87 4.01 -5.69
N ASN A 109 -21.38 4.75 -4.71
CA ASN A 109 -21.84 6.11 -4.90
C ASN A 109 -21.45 6.97 -3.69
N PRO A 110 -21.45 8.30 -3.80
CA PRO A 110 -20.99 9.18 -2.71
C PRO A 110 -21.75 9.02 -1.39
N LEU A 111 -23.00 8.53 -1.43
CA LEU A 111 -23.81 8.29 -0.23
C LEU A 111 -23.54 6.94 0.43
N ARG A 112 -22.86 6.03 -0.27
CA ARG A 112 -22.60 4.67 0.21
C ARG A 112 -21.28 4.12 -0.30
N ILE A 113 -20.26 4.24 0.55
CA ILE A 113 -18.95 3.65 0.31
C ILE A 113 -19.01 2.15 0.62
N PRO A 114 -18.65 1.27 -0.34
CA PRO A 114 -18.66 -0.17 -0.10
C PRO A 114 -17.54 -0.57 0.86
N THR A 115 -17.77 -1.64 1.59
CA THR A 115 -16.86 -2.21 2.57
C THR A 115 -16.79 -3.72 2.43
N LEU A 116 -15.79 -4.35 3.06
CA LEU A 116 -15.72 -5.82 3.15
C LEU A 116 -16.97 -6.43 3.82
N ALA A 117 -17.68 -5.68 4.66
CA ALA A 117 -18.89 -6.13 5.34
C ALA A 117 -20.11 -6.19 4.41
N ASP A 118 -20.05 -5.55 3.24
CA ASP A 118 -21.12 -5.62 2.24
C ASP A 118 -21.06 -6.90 1.39
N ILE A 119 -19.90 -7.57 1.34
CA ILE A 119 -19.70 -8.80 0.54
C ILE A 119 -20.66 -9.91 0.98
N PRO A 120 -20.77 -10.28 2.28
CA PRO A 120 -21.74 -11.29 2.70
C PRO A 120 -23.18 -10.93 2.29
N THR A 121 -23.60 -9.68 2.51
CA THR A 121 -24.95 -9.20 2.16
C THR A 121 -25.21 -9.29 0.66
N LEU A 122 -24.24 -8.90 -0.18
CA LEU A 122 -24.34 -9.03 -1.63
C LEU A 122 -24.56 -10.47 -2.07
N LEU A 123 -23.88 -11.41 -1.42
CA LEU A 123 -23.95 -12.82 -1.76
C LEU A 123 -25.22 -13.48 -1.22
N THR A 124 -25.74 -13.08 -0.05
CA THR A 124 -26.85 -13.81 0.60
C THR A 124 -28.22 -13.15 0.48
N ASP A 125 -28.32 -11.85 0.23
CA ASP A 125 -29.59 -11.13 0.08
C ASP A 125 -29.91 -10.87 -1.41
N PRO A 126 -30.92 -11.57 -1.99
CA PRO A 126 -31.31 -11.38 -3.39
C PRO A 126 -31.80 -9.98 -3.73
N ALA A 127 -32.52 -9.32 -2.82
CA ALA A 127 -33.08 -7.99 -3.07
C ALA A 127 -31.95 -6.95 -3.08
N TYR A 128 -31.02 -7.06 -2.16
CA TYR A 128 -29.81 -6.25 -2.14
C TYR A 128 -28.98 -6.45 -3.41
N ARG A 129 -28.76 -7.71 -3.78
CA ARG A 129 -28.00 -8.08 -4.97
C ARG A 129 -28.62 -7.52 -6.25
N ALA A 130 -29.93 -7.71 -6.44
CA ALA A 130 -30.65 -7.19 -7.61
C ALA A 130 -30.44 -5.68 -7.78
N ARG A 131 -30.59 -4.89 -6.71
CA ARG A 131 -30.33 -3.44 -6.76
C ARG A 131 -28.88 -3.11 -7.11
N THR A 132 -27.93 -3.82 -6.52
CA THR A 132 -26.49 -3.57 -6.70
C THR A 132 -26.03 -3.88 -8.13
N ILE A 133 -26.57 -4.94 -8.76
CA ILE A 133 -26.16 -5.36 -10.10
C ILE A 133 -26.76 -4.47 -11.20
N THR A 134 -27.87 -3.76 -10.95
CA THR A 134 -28.53 -2.93 -11.99
C THR A 134 -27.59 -1.94 -12.68
N VAL A 135 -26.60 -1.41 -11.96
CA VAL A 135 -25.63 -0.42 -12.45
C VAL A 135 -24.37 -1.05 -13.04
N VAL A 136 -24.19 -2.38 -12.93
CA VAL A 136 -23.07 -3.09 -13.53
C VAL A 136 -23.24 -3.13 -15.04
N THR A 137 -22.26 -2.59 -15.77
CA THR A 137 -22.24 -2.55 -17.24
C THR A 137 -21.39 -3.65 -17.87
N ASP A 138 -20.45 -4.22 -17.11
CA ASP A 138 -19.52 -5.23 -17.58
C ASP A 138 -20.23 -6.55 -17.96
N PRO A 139 -20.10 -7.04 -19.21
CA PRO A 139 -20.80 -8.24 -19.66
C PRO A 139 -20.29 -9.52 -18.99
N VAL A 140 -19.01 -9.60 -18.60
CA VAL A 140 -18.43 -10.75 -17.89
C VAL A 140 -19.01 -10.83 -16.49
N LEU A 141 -19.07 -9.70 -15.78
CA LEU A 141 -19.62 -9.63 -14.43
C LEU A 141 -21.14 -9.91 -14.43
N ARG A 142 -21.87 -9.44 -15.46
CA ARG A 142 -23.28 -9.84 -15.66
C ARG A 142 -23.43 -11.34 -15.90
N GLY A 143 -22.56 -11.94 -16.71
CA GLY A 143 -22.54 -13.38 -16.95
C GLY A 143 -22.30 -14.18 -15.67
N PHE A 144 -21.36 -13.73 -14.82
CA PHE A 144 -21.15 -14.31 -13.49
C PHE A 144 -22.43 -14.30 -12.65
N TRP A 145 -23.13 -13.16 -12.59
CA TRP A 145 -24.36 -13.06 -11.80
C TRP A 145 -25.52 -13.88 -12.37
N GLN A 146 -25.63 -14.01 -13.69
CA GLN A 146 -26.60 -14.92 -14.32
C GLN A 146 -26.35 -16.38 -13.93
N TRP A 147 -25.09 -16.83 -13.99
CA TRP A 147 -24.71 -18.16 -13.51
C TRP A 147 -25.04 -18.32 -12.02
N TYR A 148 -24.68 -17.34 -11.20
CA TYR A 148 -24.88 -17.35 -9.77
C TYR A 148 -26.36 -17.43 -9.36
N ASP A 149 -27.22 -16.68 -10.05
CA ASP A 149 -28.66 -16.66 -9.81
C ASP A 149 -29.34 -17.94 -10.32
N ALA A 150 -28.77 -18.63 -11.31
CA ALA A 150 -29.23 -19.93 -11.79
C ALA A 150 -28.90 -21.11 -10.86
N LEU A 151 -28.01 -20.93 -9.88
CA LEU A 151 -27.70 -21.97 -8.89
C LEU A 151 -28.90 -22.23 -7.97
N SER A 152 -29.11 -23.51 -7.61
CA SER A 152 -30.00 -23.87 -6.50
C SER A 152 -29.45 -23.34 -5.18
N ASP A 153 -30.31 -23.15 -4.18
CA ASP A 153 -29.88 -22.65 -2.86
C ASP A 153 -28.80 -23.53 -2.22
N ALA A 154 -28.90 -24.86 -2.39
CA ALA A 154 -27.90 -25.81 -1.89
C ALA A 154 -26.55 -25.64 -2.60
N ALA A 155 -26.56 -25.51 -3.93
CA ALA A 155 -25.33 -25.29 -4.71
C ALA A 155 -24.71 -23.93 -4.36
N ARG A 156 -25.52 -22.88 -4.25
CA ARG A 156 -25.07 -21.54 -3.84
C ARG A 156 -24.43 -21.57 -2.45
N ALA A 157 -25.04 -22.22 -1.46
CA ALA A 157 -24.48 -22.36 -0.13
C ALA A 157 -23.10 -23.04 -0.14
N GLN A 158 -22.92 -24.09 -0.95
CA GLN A 158 -21.62 -24.76 -1.11
C GLN A 158 -20.56 -23.87 -1.75
N VAL A 159 -20.93 -23.10 -2.78
CA VAL A 159 -20.05 -22.13 -3.45
C VAL A 159 -19.59 -21.04 -2.47
N LEU A 160 -20.51 -20.52 -1.64
CA LEU A 160 -20.26 -19.40 -0.74
C LEU A 160 -19.52 -19.77 0.56
N ALA A 161 -19.75 -20.98 1.08
CA ALA A 161 -19.33 -21.35 2.44
C ALA A 161 -17.84 -21.05 2.74
N PRO A 162 -16.87 -21.37 1.86
CA PRO A 162 -15.46 -21.07 2.12
C PRO A 162 -15.20 -19.58 2.30
N LEU A 163 -15.68 -18.73 1.38
CA LEU A 163 -15.48 -17.29 1.42
C LEU A 163 -16.15 -16.67 2.65
N LEU A 164 -17.41 -17.01 2.91
CA LEU A 164 -18.16 -16.46 4.04
C LEU A 164 -17.53 -16.85 5.39
N ASN A 165 -16.96 -18.05 5.50
CA ASN A 165 -16.26 -18.46 6.72
C ASN A 165 -15.01 -17.61 6.98
N LYS A 166 -14.22 -17.27 5.95
CA LYS A 166 -13.04 -16.41 6.08
C LYS A 166 -13.41 -14.96 6.41
N LEU A 167 -14.39 -14.41 5.70
CA LEU A 167 -14.90 -13.06 5.98
C LEU A 167 -15.47 -12.98 7.40
N ARG A 168 -16.21 -14.00 7.86
CA ARG A 168 -16.75 -14.05 9.22
C ARG A 168 -15.65 -14.05 10.28
N ALA A 169 -14.55 -14.78 10.08
CA ALA A 169 -13.42 -14.82 11.02
C ALA A 169 -12.83 -13.41 11.28
N ILE A 170 -12.86 -12.54 10.27
CA ILE A 170 -12.36 -11.16 10.35
C ILE A 170 -13.46 -10.23 10.89
N LEU A 171 -14.67 -10.26 10.31
CA LEU A 171 -15.76 -9.33 10.62
C LEU A 171 -16.39 -9.53 12.01
N LEU A 172 -16.20 -10.72 12.62
CA LEU A 172 -16.57 -10.95 14.03
C LEU A 172 -15.63 -10.26 15.02
N ARG A 173 -14.42 -9.86 14.60
CA ARG A 173 -13.48 -9.10 15.44
C ARG A 173 -13.86 -7.61 15.37
N PRO A 174 -14.31 -6.97 16.46
CA PRO A 174 -14.75 -5.58 16.43
C PRO A 174 -13.69 -4.61 15.89
N PHE A 175 -12.43 -4.81 16.31
CA PHE A 175 -11.30 -4.02 15.83
C PHE A 175 -11.10 -4.16 14.32
N ALA A 176 -11.00 -5.40 13.79
CA ALA A 176 -10.76 -5.60 12.37
C ALA A 176 -11.94 -5.12 11.52
N ARG A 177 -13.17 -5.30 12.00
CA ARG A 177 -14.37 -4.75 11.36
C ARG A 177 -14.33 -3.22 11.30
N ALA A 178 -13.98 -2.53 12.39
CA ALA A 178 -13.87 -1.07 12.39
C ALA A 178 -12.71 -0.59 11.49
N ALA A 179 -11.55 -1.24 11.58
CA ALA A 179 -10.37 -0.87 10.83
C ALA A 179 -10.48 -1.15 9.32
N LEU A 180 -11.20 -2.19 8.88
CA LEU A 180 -11.27 -2.57 7.46
C LEU A 180 -12.63 -2.35 6.80
N ALA A 181 -13.69 -2.18 7.60
CA ALA A 181 -15.08 -2.05 7.12
C ALA A 181 -15.86 -0.99 7.91
N GLY A 182 -15.15 0.01 8.46
CA GLY A 182 -15.75 1.10 9.24
C GLY A 182 -16.47 2.17 8.41
N GLY A 183 -16.34 2.14 7.09
CA GLY A 183 -16.92 3.14 6.17
C GLY A 183 -15.86 3.73 5.23
N PRO A 184 -15.89 5.04 4.93
CA PRO A 184 -14.80 5.72 4.23
C PRO A 184 -13.44 5.48 4.92
N ALA A 185 -12.35 5.42 4.16
CA ALA A 185 -11.03 5.33 4.76
C ALA A 185 -10.67 6.65 5.47
N ASP A 186 -10.04 6.56 6.64
CA ASP A 186 -9.51 7.73 7.39
C ASP A 186 -7.99 7.86 7.23
N LEU A 187 -7.34 6.77 6.79
CA LEU A 187 -5.90 6.68 6.59
C LEU A 187 -5.53 6.96 5.14
N ASP A 188 -4.94 8.13 4.88
CA ASP A 188 -4.23 8.40 3.64
C ASP A 188 -2.74 8.08 3.82
N MET A 189 -2.24 7.07 3.10
CA MET A 189 -0.83 6.69 3.18
C MET A 189 0.09 7.72 2.53
N THR A 190 -0.42 8.55 1.61
CA THR A 190 0.35 9.65 1.02
C THR A 190 0.77 10.64 2.10
N ASP A 191 -0.20 11.10 2.92
CA ASP A 191 0.04 11.98 4.07
C ASP A 191 1.00 11.36 5.10
N ILE A 192 0.88 10.04 5.33
CA ILE A 192 1.77 9.32 6.25
C ILE A 192 3.19 9.32 5.71
N LEU A 193 3.40 8.98 4.44
CA LEU A 193 4.74 8.96 3.87
C LEU A 193 5.31 10.38 3.70
N ASP A 194 4.47 11.41 3.62
CA ASP A 194 4.86 12.83 3.51
C ASP A 194 5.02 13.53 4.87
N GLY A 195 5.41 12.78 5.90
CA GLY A 195 5.80 13.31 7.21
C GLY A 195 4.91 12.86 8.37
N GLY A 196 3.79 12.21 8.12
CA GLY A 196 2.99 11.55 9.16
C GLY A 196 3.66 10.29 9.72
N ILE A 197 3.14 9.78 10.84
CA ILE A 197 3.69 8.60 11.51
C ILE A 197 2.54 7.64 11.82
N LEU A 198 2.51 6.48 11.17
CA LEU A 198 1.55 5.43 11.47
C LEU A 198 2.20 4.37 12.36
N LEU A 199 1.68 4.22 13.57
CA LEU A 199 2.06 3.15 14.47
C LEU A 199 0.97 2.08 14.46
N VAL A 200 1.32 0.88 14.02
CA VAL A 200 0.40 -0.26 13.91
C VAL A 200 0.72 -1.28 14.98
N ARG A 201 -0.08 -1.27 16.04
CA ARG A 201 0.04 -2.17 17.19
C ARG A 201 -1.06 -3.23 17.11
N ILE A 202 -0.70 -4.42 16.64
CA ILE A 202 -1.63 -5.51 16.35
C ILE A 202 -1.18 -6.82 17.03
N PRO A 203 -1.18 -6.88 18.37
CA PRO A 203 -0.76 -8.06 19.11
C PRO A 203 -1.54 -9.32 18.70
N LYS A 204 -0.82 -10.37 18.29
CA LYS A 204 -1.43 -11.65 17.88
C LYS A 204 -2.33 -12.26 18.95
N GLY A 205 -1.98 -12.12 20.23
CA GLY A 205 -2.77 -12.62 21.35
C GLY A 205 -4.16 -11.98 21.49
N ILE A 206 -4.38 -10.80 20.88
CA ILE A 206 -5.67 -10.08 20.92
C ILE A 206 -6.49 -10.37 19.66
N LEU A 207 -5.87 -10.28 18.48
CA LEU A 207 -6.59 -10.40 17.20
C LEU A 207 -6.67 -11.82 16.66
N GLY A 208 -5.76 -12.70 17.07
CA GLY A 208 -5.49 -13.98 16.42
C GLY A 208 -4.52 -13.84 15.25
N ASP A 209 -3.87 -14.95 14.88
CA ASP A 209 -2.78 -14.95 13.90
C ASP A 209 -3.23 -14.51 12.50
N GLU A 210 -4.29 -15.13 11.95
CA GLU A 210 -4.80 -14.80 10.60
C GLU A 210 -5.23 -13.33 10.46
N THR A 211 -5.96 -12.79 11.45
CA THR A 211 -6.40 -11.39 11.45
C THR A 211 -5.23 -10.42 11.56
N THR A 212 -4.24 -10.75 12.40
CA THR A 212 -3.02 -9.93 12.54
C THR A 212 -2.26 -9.88 11.21
N ARG A 213 -2.03 -11.04 10.59
CA ARG A 213 -1.37 -11.14 9.28
C ARG A 213 -2.12 -10.36 8.21
N LEU A 214 -3.45 -10.47 8.17
CA LEU A 214 -4.28 -9.74 7.21
C LEU A 214 -4.18 -8.22 7.37
N VAL A 215 -4.44 -7.71 8.57
CA VAL A 215 -4.40 -6.26 8.81
C VAL A 215 -3.01 -5.70 8.51
N GLY A 216 -1.96 -6.35 9.00
CA GLY A 216 -0.59 -5.90 8.74
C GLY A 216 -0.20 -5.98 7.26
N SER A 217 -0.54 -7.06 6.55
CA SER A 217 -0.28 -7.17 5.11
C SER A 217 -1.04 -6.13 4.28
N LEU A 218 -2.28 -5.80 4.64
CA LEU A 218 -3.02 -4.73 3.98
C LEU A 218 -2.38 -3.35 4.22
N VAL A 219 -1.87 -3.08 5.43
CA VAL A 219 -1.09 -1.86 5.71
C VAL A 219 0.15 -1.81 4.83
N VAL A 220 0.95 -2.88 4.77
CA VAL A 220 2.17 -2.92 3.95
C VAL A 220 1.83 -2.71 2.47
N ALA A 221 0.77 -3.36 1.97
CA ALA A 221 0.30 -3.18 0.60
C ALA A 221 -0.08 -1.72 0.31
N ARG A 222 -0.76 -1.05 1.25
CA ARG A 222 -1.15 0.36 1.13
C ARG A 222 0.03 1.31 1.17
N VAL A 223 1.03 1.03 2.01
CA VAL A 223 2.29 1.78 2.03
C VAL A 223 3.00 1.68 0.69
N TRP A 224 3.09 0.46 0.12
CA TRP A 224 3.73 0.27 -1.18
C TRP A 224 2.98 0.98 -2.30
N GLN A 225 1.65 0.87 -2.34
CA GLN A 225 0.82 1.58 -3.32
C GLN A 225 1.04 3.10 -3.26
N ALA A 226 1.10 3.69 -2.07
CA ALA A 226 1.38 5.11 -1.92
C ALA A 226 2.83 5.46 -2.30
N ALA A 227 3.79 4.58 -2.01
CA ALA A 227 5.18 4.77 -2.40
C ALA A 227 5.35 4.75 -3.93
N THR A 228 4.77 3.77 -4.62
CA THR A 228 4.86 3.67 -6.09
C THR A 228 4.10 4.79 -6.79
N ALA A 229 3.00 5.28 -6.23
CA ALA A 229 2.28 6.46 -6.75
C ALA A 229 3.17 7.72 -6.81
N ARG A 230 4.21 7.82 -5.97
CA ARG A 230 5.21 8.91 -6.03
C ARG A 230 6.04 8.90 -7.32
N ALA A 231 5.93 7.88 -8.17
CA ALA A 231 6.49 7.88 -9.51
C ALA A 231 6.08 9.12 -10.31
N ALA A 232 4.87 9.65 -10.07
CA ALA A 232 4.36 10.86 -10.70
C ALA A 232 5.11 12.15 -10.30
N LEU A 233 5.85 12.13 -9.18
CA LEU A 233 6.62 13.28 -8.70
C LEU A 233 8.08 13.17 -9.15
N PRO A 234 8.76 14.27 -9.50
CA PRO A 234 10.21 14.30 -9.67
C PRO A 234 10.93 13.83 -8.41
N GLN A 235 12.05 13.10 -8.55
CA GLN A 235 12.74 12.47 -7.42
C GLN A 235 13.12 13.45 -6.29
N HIS A 236 13.47 14.69 -6.62
CA HIS A 236 13.87 15.72 -5.65
C HIS A 236 12.69 16.27 -4.81
N GLN A 237 11.44 16.04 -5.23
CA GLN A 237 10.23 16.43 -4.51
C GLN A 237 9.71 15.32 -3.60
N ARG A 238 10.20 14.09 -3.78
CA ARG A 238 9.81 12.94 -2.97
C ARG A 238 10.46 13.06 -1.59
N ARG A 239 9.65 13.11 -0.53
CA ARG A 239 10.13 13.12 0.85
C ARG A 239 10.61 11.73 1.26
N ASP A 240 11.69 11.68 2.04
CA ASP A 240 12.14 10.45 2.67
C ASP A 240 11.08 9.90 3.63
N ALA A 241 10.80 8.62 3.47
CA ALA A 241 9.89 7.89 4.33
C ALA A 241 10.48 6.54 4.74
N PHE A 242 9.96 5.95 5.82
CA PHE A 242 10.35 4.61 6.26
C PHE A 242 9.16 3.66 6.43
N LEU A 243 9.44 2.37 6.26
CA LEU A 243 8.56 1.27 6.63
C LEU A 243 9.38 0.29 7.48
N ALA A 244 9.08 0.21 8.77
CA ALA A 244 9.70 -0.71 9.70
C ALA A 244 8.70 -1.81 10.07
N ILE A 245 9.10 -3.07 9.89
CA ILE A 245 8.24 -4.22 10.10
C ILE A 245 8.93 -5.18 11.08
N ASP A 246 8.41 -5.25 12.32
CA ASP A 246 8.81 -6.31 13.26
C ASP A 246 8.16 -7.64 12.86
N GLU A 247 8.90 -8.73 13.06
CA GLU A 247 8.52 -10.08 12.61
C GLU A 247 7.98 -10.11 11.17
N CYS A 248 8.77 -9.60 10.23
CA CYS A 248 8.35 -9.28 8.86
C CYS A 248 7.68 -10.44 8.12
N HIS A 249 8.08 -11.69 8.42
CA HIS A 249 7.52 -12.90 7.85
C HIS A 249 5.99 -13.01 8.01
N ASN A 250 5.40 -12.31 8.98
CA ASN A 250 3.95 -12.30 9.20
C ASN A 250 3.19 -11.38 8.23
N PHE A 251 3.84 -10.37 7.67
CA PHE A 251 3.14 -9.26 7.02
C PHE A 251 3.45 -9.11 5.54
N LEU A 252 4.36 -9.91 5.00
CA LEU A 252 4.75 -9.85 3.59
C LEU A 252 3.90 -10.75 2.68
N ASN A 253 2.63 -10.99 3.02
CA ASN A 253 1.65 -11.70 2.18
C ASN A 253 1.11 -10.77 1.08
N LEU A 254 2.00 -10.24 0.25
CA LEU A 254 1.72 -9.14 -0.69
C LEU A 254 1.38 -9.63 -2.10
N PRO A 255 0.60 -8.88 -2.88
CA PRO A 255 0.28 -9.27 -4.26
C PRO A 255 1.51 -9.39 -5.16
N TYR A 256 2.51 -8.54 -4.93
CA TYR A 256 3.75 -8.46 -5.70
C TYR A 256 4.92 -9.17 -4.99
N PRO A 257 5.97 -9.56 -5.74
CA PRO A 257 7.20 -10.10 -5.19
C PRO A 257 7.88 -9.10 -4.24
N ILE A 258 8.41 -9.61 -3.12
CA ILE A 258 9.10 -8.79 -2.13
C ILE A 258 10.45 -8.32 -2.65
N GLU A 259 11.08 -9.10 -3.54
CA GLU A 259 12.30 -8.73 -4.26
C GLU A 259 12.14 -7.44 -5.06
N ASP A 260 11.05 -7.30 -5.83
CA ASP A 260 10.73 -6.08 -6.57
C ASP A 260 10.53 -4.91 -5.61
N MET A 261 9.77 -5.13 -4.53
CA MET A 261 9.55 -4.12 -3.51
C MET A 261 10.88 -3.60 -2.92
N LEU A 262 11.80 -4.49 -2.56
CA LEU A 262 13.09 -4.13 -1.99
C LEU A 262 14.05 -3.50 -3.02
N ALA A 263 14.00 -3.94 -4.27
CA ALA A 263 14.84 -3.42 -5.35
C ALA A 263 14.43 -2.00 -5.77
N GLU A 264 13.12 -1.72 -5.83
CA GLU A 264 12.58 -0.47 -6.37
C GLU A 264 12.37 0.62 -5.30
N ALA A 265 12.24 0.27 -4.02
CA ALA A 265 11.90 1.21 -2.94
C ALA A 265 12.80 2.46 -2.89
N ARG A 266 14.09 2.33 -3.25
CA ARG A 266 15.03 3.46 -3.34
C ARG A 266 14.55 4.55 -4.31
N GLY A 267 13.97 4.16 -5.44
CA GLY A 267 13.40 5.08 -6.42
C GLY A 267 12.30 5.94 -5.79
N PHE A 268 11.50 5.37 -4.90
CA PHE A 268 10.37 6.01 -4.25
C PHE A 268 10.71 6.73 -2.93
N ARG A 269 12.01 6.85 -2.60
CA ARG A 269 12.50 7.42 -1.33
C ARG A 269 11.89 6.74 -0.10
N LEU A 270 11.65 5.42 -0.20
CA LEU A 270 11.15 4.59 0.90
C LEU A 270 12.28 3.70 1.43
N ALA A 271 12.64 3.86 2.70
CA ALA A 271 13.55 2.97 3.42
C ALA A 271 12.75 1.83 4.09
N ILE A 272 13.06 0.58 3.76
CA ILE A 272 12.37 -0.58 4.35
C ILE A 272 13.31 -1.29 5.34
N THR A 273 12.85 -1.43 6.58
CA THR A 273 13.53 -2.19 7.64
C THR A 273 12.71 -3.45 7.95
N LEU A 274 13.31 -4.61 7.71
CA LEU A 274 12.69 -5.91 7.95
C LEU A 274 13.40 -6.61 9.12
N ALA A 275 12.70 -6.86 10.21
CA ALA A 275 13.24 -7.61 11.36
C ALA A 275 12.62 -9.02 11.41
N HIS A 276 13.46 -10.02 11.71
CA HIS A 276 13.03 -11.41 11.93
C HIS A 276 14.03 -12.10 12.88
N GLN A 277 13.60 -13.17 13.55
CA GLN A 277 14.43 -13.88 14.54
C GLN A 277 15.25 -15.04 13.95
N ASN A 278 14.68 -15.79 13.00
CA ASN A 278 15.28 -17.01 12.47
C ASN A 278 15.04 -17.10 10.95
N LEU A 279 16.02 -17.58 10.18
CA LEU A 279 15.90 -17.71 8.72
C LEU A 279 14.87 -18.78 8.30
N ALA A 280 14.69 -19.85 9.08
CA ALA A 280 13.76 -20.93 8.81
C ALA A 280 12.28 -20.49 8.88
N GLN A 281 11.98 -19.34 9.50
CA GLN A 281 10.64 -18.75 9.48
C GLN A 281 10.32 -18.08 8.14
N LEU A 282 11.34 -17.80 7.32
CA LEU A 282 11.19 -17.18 6.02
C LEU A 282 10.96 -18.26 4.96
N PRO A 283 9.91 -18.15 4.13
CA PRO A 283 9.83 -18.91 2.89
C PRO A 283 11.10 -18.71 2.07
N ARG A 284 11.52 -19.74 1.32
CA ARG A 284 12.78 -19.73 0.56
C ARG A 284 12.92 -18.49 -0.33
N GLU A 285 11.89 -18.18 -1.10
CA GLU A 285 11.83 -17.00 -1.99
C GLU A 285 12.05 -15.69 -1.22
N LEU A 286 11.42 -15.55 -0.05
CA LEU A 286 11.61 -14.36 0.79
C LEU A 286 13.04 -14.27 1.32
N ARG A 287 13.61 -15.39 1.78
CA ARG A 287 14.99 -15.43 2.27
C ARG A 287 15.98 -15.02 1.17
N GLU A 288 15.81 -15.53 -0.04
CA GLU A 288 16.65 -15.20 -1.20
C GLU A 288 16.48 -13.72 -1.62
N GLY A 289 15.25 -13.23 -1.66
CA GLY A 289 14.92 -11.83 -1.96
C GLY A 289 15.54 -10.85 -0.96
N ILE A 290 15.48 -11.13 0.35
CA ILE A 290 16.13 -10.33 1.40
C ILE A 290 17.65 -10.41 1.27
N ALA A 291 18.22 -11.60 1.10
CA ALA A 291 19.66 -11.78 0.98
C ALA A 291 20.24 -10.95 -0.16
N THR A 292 19.53 -10.85 -1.28
CA THR A 292 19.93 -10.14 -2.49
C THR A 292 19.68 -8.63 -2.39
N ASN A 293 18.46 -8.21 -2.02
CA ASN A 293 18.03 -6.82 -2.18
C ASN A 293 18.19 -5.96 -0.92
N ALA A 294 18.17 -6.55 0.28
CA ALA A 294 18.39 -5.80 1.52
C ALA A 294 19.88 -5.50 1.69
N ARG A 295 20.35 -4.35 1.19
CA ARG A 295 21.78 -4.06 1.09
C ARG A 295 22.48 -3.87 2.43
N ASN A 296 21.82 -3.23 3.39
CA ASN A 296 22.31 -3.11 4.75
C ASN A 296 21.83 -4.32 5.56
N LYS A 297 22.76 -4.99 6.24
CA LYS A 297 22.48 -6.15 7.08
C LYS A 297 23.07 -5.95 8.47
N LEU A 298 22.23 -6.22 9.47
CA LEU A 298 22.61 -6.25 10.88
C LEU A 298 22.24 -7.63 11.40
N PHE A 299 23.23 -8.35 11.93
CA PHE A 299 23.07 -9.66 12.52
C PHE A 299 23.37 -9.56 14.01
N PHE A 300 22.36 -9.88 14.84
CA PHE A 300 22.59 -10.13 16.25
C PHE A 300 23.03 -11.58 16.44
N THR A 301 23.22 -12.01 17.70
CA THR A 301 23.59 -13.38 18.03
C THR A 301 22.66 -14.38 17.32
N ALA A 302 23.26 -15.23 16.49
CA ALA A 302 22.52 -16.22 15.69
C ALA A 302 22.68 -17.63 16.27
N GLY A 303 21.68 -18.48 16.07
CA GLY A 303 21.82 -19.92 16.32
C GLY A 303 22.79 -20.57 15.33
N PRO A 304 23.30 -21.79 15.61
CA PRO A 304 24.31 -22.44 14.77
C PRO A 304 23.95 -22.52 13.28
N ASP A 305 22.74 -23.03 12.97
CA ASP A 305 22.28 -23.18 11.57
C ASP A 305 22.18 -21.83 10.84
N ASP A 306 21.62 -20.82 11.51
CA ASP A 306 21.54 -19.46 10.95
C ASP A 306 22.93 -18.84 10.79
N ALA A 307 23.83 -19.01 11.77
CA ALA A 307 25.19 -18.49 11.71
C ALA A 307 25.97 -19.08 10.54
N HIS A 308 25.80 -20.36 10.25
CA HIS A 308 26.39 -21.03 9.09
C HIS A 308 25.94 -20.37 7.77
N ASP A 309 24.63 -20.15 7.63
CA ASP A 309 24.05 -19.55 6.45
C ASP A 309 24.43 -18.06 6.29
N LEU A 310 24.46 -17.32 7.40
CA LEU A 310 24.75 -15.88 7.45
C LEU A 310 26.24 -15.57 7.25
N ALA A 311 27.15 -16.46 7.65
CA ALA A 311 28.60 -16.27 7.50
C ALA A 311 29.01 -16.00 6.04
N ARG A 312 28.26 -16.54 5.06
CA ARG A 312 28.46 -16.26 3.62
C ARG A 312 28.35 -14.77 3.28
N HIS A 313 27.66 -13.98 4.11
CA HIS A 313 27.56 -12.53 3.94
C HIS A 313 28.68 -11.75 4.64
N THR A 314 29.42 -12.35 5.57
CA THR A 314 30.38 -11.63 6.44
C THR A 314 31.82 -12.10 6.30
N LEU A 315 32.05 -13.21 5.62
CA LEU A 315 33.39 -13.67 5.28
C LEU A 315 34.10 -12.67 4.34
N PRO A 316 35.43 -12.54 4.47
CA PRO A 316 36.30 -13.25 5.41
C PRO A 316 36.40 -12.61 6.80
N GLN A 317 35.74 -11.47 7.05
CA GLN A 317 35.96 -10.69 8.28
C GLN A 317 35.34 -11.34 9.54
N LEU A 318 34.16 -11.94 9.42
CA LEU A 318 33.48 -12.61 10.52
C LEU A 318 33.01 -14.00 10.09
N THR A 319 33.26 -14.97 10.96
CA THR A 319 32.95 -16.40 10.79
C THR A 319 31.64 -16.78 11.47
N GLU A 320 31.17 -18.01 11.22
CA GLU A 320 30.05 -18.63 11.94
C GLU A 320 30.24 -18.60 13.47
N HIS A 321 31.47 -18.86 13.93
CA HIS A 321 31.81 -18.79 15.35
C HIS A 321 31.60 -17.37 15.90
N ASP A 322 32.00 -16.33 15.16
CA ASP A 322 31.82 -14.94 15.61
C ASP A 322 30.34 -14.56 15.70
N LEU A 323 29.54 -14.93 14.70
CA LEU A 323 28.09 -14.63 14.65
C LEU A 323 27.29 -15.33 15.76
N SER A 324 27.71 -16.52 16.18
CA SER A 324 27.07 -17.28 17.26
C SER A 324 27.48 -16.84 18.67
N HIS A 325 28.55 -16.06 18.80
CA HIS A 325 29.10 -15.62 20.10
C HIS A 325 29.01 -14.10 20.33
N LEU A 326 28.22 -13.37 19.54
CA LEU A 326 27.94 -11.96 19.79
C LEU A 326 27.29 -11.78 21.17
N GLY A 327 27.77 -10.80 21.93
CA GLY A 327 27.20 -10.45 23.23
C GLY A 327 25.87 -9.69 23.12
N ALA A 328 25.18 -9.53 24.24
CA ALA A 328 24.00 -8.66 24.30
C ALA A 328 24.34 -7.25 23.79
N PHE A 329 23.46 -6.67 22.97
CA PHE A 329 23.66 -5.36 22.33
C PHE A 329 24.83 -5.29 21.35
N GLN A 330 25.47 -6.41 21.01
CA GLN A 330 26.47 -6.48 19.95
C GLN A 330 25.83 -7.00 18.66
N ALA A 331 26.23 -6.44 17.52
CA ALA A 331 25.80 -6.91 16.21
C ALA A 331 26.98 -6.97 15.25
N ALA A 332 26.96 -7.92 14.33
CA ALA A 332 27.73 -7.87 13.10
C ALA A 332 26.97 -7.02 12.07
N ALA A 333 27.70 -6.20 11.31
CA ALA A 333 27.14 -5.29 10.34
C ALA A 333 27.86 -5.42 9.00
N ARG A 334 27.07 -5.35 7.93
CA ARG A 334 27.55 -5.13 6.56
C ARG A 334 26.68 -4.04 5.95
N LEU A 335 27.27 -2.88 5.75
CA LEU A 335 26.55 -1.68 5.34
C LEU A 335 26.95 -1.27 3.93
N VAL A 336 26.08 -0.50 3.28
CA VAL A 336 26.40 0.27 2.09
C VAL A 336 26.58 1.72 2.51
N VAL A 337 27.78 2.24 2.31
CA VAL A 337 28.17 3.61 2.64
C VAL A 337 28.76 4.23 1.37
N HIS A 338 28.24 5.39 0.96
CA HIS A 338 28.63 6.04 -0.31
C HIS A 338 28.55 5.10 -1.52
N ASP A 339 27.44 4.35 -1.62
CA ASP A 339 27.16 3.34 -2.66
C ASP A 339 28.19 2.19 -2.78
N ALA A 340 29.10 2.05 -1.80
CA ALA A 340 30.04 0.94 -1.69
C ALA A 340 29.69 0.05 -0.49
N GLN A 341 29.81 -1.27 -0.67
CA GLN A 341 29.68 -2.21 0.45
C GLN A 341 30.93 -2.14 1.33
N THR A 342 30.72 -2.00 2.64
CA THR A 342 31.80 -2.06 3.62
C THR A 342 32.20 -3.52 3.86
N PRO A 343 33.46 -3.79 4.24
CA PRO A 343 33.81 -5.05 4.90
C PRO A 343 32.88 -5.28 6.10
N ALA A 344 32.64 -6.54 6.47
CA ALA A 344 31.85 -6.80 7.67
C ALA A 344 32.64 -6.39 8.94
N PHE A 345 31.95 -5.85 9.92
CA PHE A 345 32.52 -5.41 11.19
C PHE A 345 31.52 -5.63 12.33
N THR A 346 31.98 -5.59 13.58
CA THR A 346 31.08 -5.62 14.74
C THR A 346 30.84 -4.21 15.27
N LEU A 347 29.65 -3.99 15.79
CA LEU A 347 29.25 -2.76 16.46
C LEU A 347 28.51 -3.08 17.75
N ARG A 348 28.39 -2.08 18.63
CA ARG A 348 27.55 -2.15 19.82
C ARG A 348 26.41 -1.15 19.69
N THR A 349 25.18 -1.61 19.89
CA THR A 349 24.00 -0.77 19.87
C THR A 349 24.04 0.18 21.06
N GLN A 350 23.55 1.40 20.85
CA GLN A 350 23.35 2.34 21.93
C GLN A 350 22.08 1.97 22.71
N PRO A 351 22.07 2.15 24.05
CA PRO A 351 20.83 2.02 24.80
C PRO A 351 19.82 3.05 24.31
N LEU A 352 18.54 2.69 24.36
CA LEU A 352 17.48 3.65 24.07
C LEU A 352 17.54 4.80 25.10
N PRO A 353 17.18 6.03 24.70
CA PRO A 353 16.96 7.11 25.65
C PRO A 353 15.99 6.68 26.75
N PRO A 354 16.08 7.24 27.97
CA PRO A 354 15.14 6.90 29.03
C PRO A 354 13.70 7.24 28.61
N PRO A 355 12.70 6.43 29.01
CA PRO A 355 11.30 6.76 28.77
C PRO A 355 10.95 8.08 29.45
N ILE A 356 10.08 8.86 28.81
CA ILE A 356 9.62 10.15 29.32
C ILE A 356 8.27 9.95 30.03
N PRO A 357 8.19 10.14 31.36
CA PRO A 357 6.95 9.92 32.10
C PRO A 357 5.76 10.66 31.50
N GLY A 358 4.65 9.95 31.26
CA GLY A 358 3.42 10.50 30.70
C GLY A 358 3.43 10.74 29.18
N ARG A 359 4.55 10.52 28.48
CA ARG A 359 4.67 10.77 27.03
C ARG A 359 3.74 9.88 26.21
N ALA A 360 3.69 8.58 26.51
CA ALA A 360 2.79 7.68 25.77
C ALA A 360 1.32 8.09 25.91
N ARG A 361 0.89 8.53 27.10
CA ARG A 361 -0.48 9.04 27.32
C ARG A 361 -0.74 10.29 26.48
N LEU A 362 0.16 11.28 26.53
CA LEU A 362 0.03 12.50 25.74
C LEU A 362 -0.10 12.19 24.23
N ILE A 363 0.74 11.31 23.70
CA ILE A 363 0.72 10.98 22.28
C ILE A 363 -0.56 10.22 21.90
N ARG A 364 -1.01 9.28 22.75
CA ARG A 364 -2.26 8.55 22.53
C ARG A 364 -3.47 9.50 22.51
N ASP A 365 -3.55 10.41 23.46
CA ASP A 365 -4.63 11.40 23.56
C ASP A 365 -4.66 12.29 22.30
N ARG A 366 -3.49 12.81 21.89
CA ARG A 366 -3.35 13.63 20.67
C ARG A 366 -3.66 12.86 19.39
N ALA A 367 -3.19 11.62 19.26
CA ALA A 367 -3.46 10.79 18.10
C ALA A 367 -4.97 10.47 17.98
N ALA A 368 -5.65 10.24 19.10
CA ALA A 368 -7.09 10.02 19.13
C ALA A 368 -7.87 11.27 18.70
N GLU A 369 -7.52 12.45 19.23
CA GLU A 369 -8.12 13.72 18.81
C GLU A 369 -7.91 13.99 17.32
N HIS A 370 -6.68 13.81 16.84
CA HIS A 370 -6.34 14.03 15.44
C HIS A 370 -7.13 13.11 14.50
N THR A 371 -7.23 11.82 14.86
CA THR A 371 -8.04 10.85 14.11
C THR A 371 -9.51 11.25 14.10
N ALA A 372 -10.08 11.63 15.25
CA ALA A 372 -11.47 12.07 15.34
C ALA A 372 -11.75 13.33 14.50
N ARG A 373 -10.81 14.29 14.45
CA ARG A 373 -10.93 15.48 13.59
C ARG A 373 -10.92 15.13 12.11
N ARG A 374 -10.08 14.18 11.68
CA ARG A 374 -10.04 13.70 10.28
C ARG A 374 -11.34 13.03 9.87
N VAL A 375 -11.88 12.16 10.73
CA VAL A 375 -13.18 11.52 10.54
C VAL A 375 -14.28 12.59 10.42
N ALA A 376 -14.31 13.56 11.33
CA ALA A 376 -15.33 14.61 11.36
C ALA A 376 -15.24 15.58 10.17
N GLY A 377 -14.02 15.90 9.69
CA GLY A 377 -13.79 16.78 8.55
C GLY A 377 -14.31 16.20 7.23
N ARG A 378 -14.21 14.87 7.03
CA ARG A 378 -14.71 14.19 5.83
C ARG A 378 -16.23 13.99 5.83
N LEU A 379 -16.88 13.98 6.99
CA LEU A 379 -18.34 13.87 7.13
C LEU A 379 -19.08 15.20 6.89
N ARG A 380 -18.36 16.32 6.80
CA ARG A 380 -18.94 17.60 6.37
C ARG A 380 -18.83 17.67 4.85
N PRO A 381 -19.94 17.67 4.09
CA PRO A 381 -19.86 18.05 2.70
C PRO A 381 -19.30 19.48 2.65
N ASP A 382 -18.27 19.70 1.83
CA ASP A 382 -17.72 21.02 1.58
C ASP A 382 -18.82 21.93 1.01
N THR A 383 -19.48 22.68 1.88
CA THR A 383 -20.33 23.82 1.50
C THR A 383 -19.53 25.10 1.29
N THR A 384 -18.21 25.02 1.14
CA THR A 384 -17.33 26.21 1.05
C THR A 384 -16.57 26.26 -0.27
N THR A 385 -17.28 26.22 -1.40
CA THR A 385 -16.77 26.72 -2.69
C THR A 385 -17.88 27.46 -3.44
N ALA A 386 -18.39 28.54 -2.82
CA ALA A 386 -19.18 29.55 -3.53
C ALA A 386 -19.17 30.87 -2.75
N GLN A 387 -18.04 31.58 -2.76
CA GLN A 387 -17.95 33.05 -2.71
C GLN A 387 -16.47 33.43 -2.55
N ASP A 388 -15.87 33.86 -3.66
CA ASP A 388 -14.95 35.02 -3.71
C ASP A 388 -14.41 35.16 -5.14
N GLY A 389 -15.31 35.59 -6.02
CA GLY A 389 -14.93 36.20 -7.30
C GLY A 389 -14.61 37.67 -7.07
N THR A 390 -13.43 37.97 -6.51
CA THR A 390 -12.81 39.30 -6.64
C THR A 390 -11.36 39.10 -7.04
N THR A 391 -11.09 39.26 -8.33
CA THR A 391 -9.75 39.27 -8.92
C THR A 391 -8.94 40.42 -8.31
N PRO A 392 -7.73 40.19 -7.76
CA PRO A 392 -6.83 41.29 -7.45
C PRO A 392 -6.23 41.82 -8.75
N ALA A 393 -6.43 43.11 -9.00
CA ALA A 393 -5.80 43.83 -10.10
C ALA A 393 -4.26 43.73 -9.99
N ALA A 394 -3.62 43.29 -11.08
CA ALA A 394 -2.17 43.26 -11.18
C ALA A 394 -1.62 44.70 -11.13
N ALA A 395 -0.73 44.96 -10.17
CA ALA A 395 0.03 46.20 -10.10
C ALA A 395 1.06 46.22 -11.25
N VAL A 396 0.97 47.23 -12.11
CA VAL A 396 1.93 47.51 -13.17
C VAL A 396 3.13 48.27 -12.57
N ASP A 397 4.35 47.77 -12.80
CA ASP A 397 5.62 48.42 -12.39
C ASP A 397 5.82 49.71 -13.22
N PRO A 398 5.99 50.90 -12.62
CA PRO A 398 6.03 52.18 -13.34
C PRO A 398 7.32 52.44 -14.14
N ARG A 399 8.24 51.47 -14.26
CA ARG A 399 9.57 51.70 -14.85
C ARG A 399 9.73 51.30 -16.31
N TYR A 400 8.67 50.83 -16.96
CA TYR A 400 8.66 50.53 -18.39
C TYR A 400 7.43 51.17 -19.05
N ALA A 401 7.42 52.50 -19.09
CA ALA A 401 6.61 53.27 -20.03
C ALA A 401 7.55 53.90 -21.07
N ASP A 402 7.12 53.88 -22.32
CA ASP A 402 7.73 54.46 -23.52
C ASP A 402 8.75 53.58 -24.26
N VAL A 403 8.32 52.95 -25.36
CA VAL A 403 8.91 53.06 -26.72
C VAL A 403 7.92 52.51 -27.79
N TRP A 404 7.41 53.43 -28.63
CA TRP A 404 6.95 53.31 -30.04
C TRP A 404 5.56 52.69 -30.42
N PRO A 405 4.83 53.26 -31.42
CA PRO A 405 3.39 53.13 -31.65
C PRO A 405 3.00 52.11 -32.77
N PRO A 406 1.70 51.89 -33.05
CA PRO A 406 1.24 50.77 -33.90
C PRO A 406 1.10 51.17 -35.37
N PRO A 407 1.00 50.22 -36.30
CA PRO A 407 0.36 50.44 -37.58
C PRO A 407 -1.05 49.85 -37.64
N ASP A 408 -1.86 50.57 -38.41
CA ASP A 408 -3.29 50.46 -38.63
C ASP A 408 -3.77 49.23 -39.43
N ASP A 409 -5.07 49.04 -39.26
CA ASP A 409 -6.04 48.21 -39.95
C ASP A 409 -6.29 48.68 -41.41
N THR A 410 -6.37 47.76 -42.38
CA THR A 410 -7.15 47.93 -43.62
C THR A 410 -7.51 46.57 -44.22
N THR A 411 -8.79 46.21 -44.07
CA THR A 411 -9.78 45.91 -45.15
C THR A 411 -9.31 45.29 -46.47
N ASP A 412 -9.97 44.19 -46.86
CA ASP A 412 -10.93 44.08 -48.01
C ASP A 412 -10.87 42.66 -48.61
N THR A 413 -11.87 41.80 -48.39
CA THR A 413 -13.11 41.56 -49.18
C THR A 413 -12.98 40.60 -50.35
N THR A 414 -14.04 39.79 -50.51
CA THR A 414 -14.58 39.14 -51.73
C THR A 414 -13.74 37.97 -52.28
N THR A 415 -14.23 36.81 -52.74
CA THR A 415 -15.55 36.27 -53.17
C THR A 415 -15.24 34.76 -53.43
N ASP A 416 -16.01 33.78 -52.94
CA ASP A 416 -17.18 33.12 -53.56
C ASP A 416 -16.87 31.93 -54.50
N GLY A 417 -17.71 30.87 -54.40
CA GLY A 417 -17.91 29.71 -55.31
C GLY A 417 -16.82 28.62 -55.35
N SER A 418 -17.02 27.34 -55.02
CA SER A 418 -18.00 26.28 -55.41
C SER A 418 -17.42 25.23 -56.38
N GLU A 419 -17.69 23.96 -56.06
CA GLU A 419 -17.80 22.76 -56.93
C GLU A 419 -16.57 21.92 -57.38
N ALA A 420 -16.52 20.71 -56.77
CA ALA A 420 -16.69 19.38 -57.37
C ALA A 420 -15.65 18.73 -58.34
N ALA A 421 -15.48 17.42 -58.06
CA ALA A 421 -15.23 16.27 -58.95
C ALA A 421 -13.79 15.71 -59.14
N ASP A 422 -13.59 14.56 -58.49
CA ASP A 422 -13.26 13.23 -59.07
C ASP A 422 -11.88 12.96 -59.69
N THR A 423 -11.14 11.97 -59.14
CA THR A 423 -10.69 10.73 -59.84
C THR A 423 -9.58 9.96 -59.08
N ASP A 424 -9.82 8.65 -58.93
CA ASP A 424 -8.92 7.48 -58.96
C ASP A 424 -7.53 7.46 -58.31
N GLY A 425 -7.29 6.36 -57.56
CA GLY A 425 -5.95 5.87 -57.22
C GLY A 425 -5.92 4.80 -56.13
N ALA A 426 -6.24 3.55 -56.49
CA ALA A 426 -5.96 2.35 -55.69
C ALA A 426 -4.44 2.19 -55.43
N TRP A 427 -4.04 1.56 -54.32
CA TRP A 427 -3.12 0.39 -54.26
C TRP A 427 -2.98 -0.14 -52.82
N LEU A 428 -2.90 -1.46 -52.75
CA LEU A 428 -3.00 -2.36 -51.59
C LEU A 428 -1.70 -2.46 -50.75
N LEU A 429 -1.90 -2.98 -49.53
CA LEU A 429 -0.93 -3.49 -48.56
C LEU A 429 0.09 -4.50 -49.15
N PRO A 430 1.18 -4.76 -48.42
CA PRO A 430 1.72 -6.12 -48.34
C PRO A 430 1.86 -6.64 -46.90
N GLU A 431 1.38 -7.87 -46.69
CA GLU A 431 1.93 -8.83 -45.73
C GLU A 431 3.27 -9.35 -46.27
N ASP A 432 4.25 -9.63 -45.41
CA ASP A 432 5.15 -10.75 -45.66
C ASP A 432 5.86 -11.27 -44.40
N THR A 433 5.93 -12.59 -44.39
CA THR A 433 6.46 -13.55 -43.42
C THR A 433 7.99 -13.58 -43.30
N TRP A 434 8.54 -14.06 -42.17
CA TRP A 434 9.92 -14.57 -42.10
C TRP A 434 10.03 -15.84 -41.20
N PRO A 435 10.91 -16.81 -41.50
CA PRO A 435 10.81 -18.21 -41.06
C PRO A 435 11.76 -18.61 -39.92
N LEU A 436 11.52 -19.82 -39.38
CA LEU A 436 12.37 -20.61 -38.49
C LEU A 436 13.64 -21.14 -39.20
N PRO A 437 14.68 -21.53 -38.43
CA PRO A 437 15.52 -22.66 -38.81
C PRO A 437 15.71 -23.73 -37.72
N ASP A 438 15.92 -24.94 -38.22
CA ASP A 438 16.07 -26.25 -37.56
C ASP A 438 17.38 -26.51 -36.80
N ASN A 439 17.32 -27.53 -35.94
CA ASN A 439 18.42 -28.32 -35.37
C ASN A 439 19.19 -29.10 -36.45
N ASP A 440 20.52 -29.20 -36.38
CA ASP A 440 21.29 -30.34 -35.83
C ASP A 440 22.77 -30.37 -36.30
N ASP A 441 23.59 -31.07 -35.50
CA ASP A 441 24.89 -31.71 -35.75
C ASP A 441 26.27 -30.98 -35.69
N ARG A 442 26.95 -31.29 -34.56
CA ARG A 442 28.33 -31.80 -34.34
C ARG A 442 29.39 -31.73 -35.48
N ALA A 443 30.58 -31.21 -35.13
CA ALA A 443 31.84 -31.95 -34.90
C ALA A 443 33.09 -31.06 -35.12
N GLY A 444 34.06 -31.12 -34.20
CA GLY A 444 35.36 -30.45 -34.28
C GLY A 444 36.05 -30.37 -32.94
#